data_AF-A0A820C928-F1
#
_entry.id   AF-A0A820C928-F1
#
_cell.length_a   1.000
_cell.length_b   1.000
_cell.length_c   1.000
_cell.angle_alpha   90.00
_cell.angle_beta   90.00
_cell.angle_gamma   90.00
#
_symmetry.space_group_name_H-M   'P 1'
#
loop_
_entity.id
_entity.type
_entity.pdbx_description
1 polymer ?
#
loop_
_entity_poly.entity_id
_entity_poly.type
_entity_poly.pdbx_seq_one_letter_code
_entity_poly.pdbx_strand_id
1 'polypeptide(L)'
;MNISAINSSIANRFKRNTFIQFIADKLFIEEWKINISYSLFYNQCAPVYCSYITQKDDYVIYIISKILGLYGGLTVSLRFVIPIIPNE
;
A
#
# COMPACT_ATOMS: atom_id res chain seq x y z
N MET A 1 32.92 -1.80 9.54
CA MET A 1 32.67 -0.35 9.67
C MET A 1 33.67 0.20 10.67
N ASN A 2 34.48 1.18 10.28
CA ASN A 2 35.51 1.77 11.14
C ASN A 2 34.96 3.06 11.75
N ILE A 3 34.64 3.06 13.04
CA ILE A 3 34.03 4.21 13.72
C ILE A 3 35.13 4.90 14.51
N SER A 4 35.61 6.04 14.01
CA SER A 4 36.57 6.89 14.69
C SER A 4 35.87 7.78 15.72
N ALA A 5 36.48 7.96 16.89
CA ALA A 5 35.97 8.82 17.96
C ALA A 5 35.92 10.30 17.53
N ILE A 6 34.96 11.04 18.09
CA ILE A 6 34.79 12.48 17.86
C ILE A 6 36.03 13.22 18.37
N ASN A 7 36.83 13.75 17.44
CA ASN A 7 38.00 14.58 17.73
C ASN A 7 37.56 16.04 17.93
N SER A 8 37.98 16.64 19.04
CA SER A 8 37.62 18.01 19.46
C SER A 8 38.16 19.13 18.59
N SER A 9 39.10 18.83 17.69
CA SER A 9 39.65 19.77 16.69
C SER A 9 38.88 19.77 15.35
N ILE A 10 37.92 18.85 15.17
CA ILE A 10 37.06 18.80 14.00
C ILE A 10 35.94 19.83 14.17
N ALA A 11 35.72 20.66 13.14
CA ALA A 11 34.63 21.62 13.12
C ALA A 11 33.27 20.90 13.18
N ASN A 12 32.66 20.85 14.36
CA ASN A 12 31.30 20.34 14.52
C ASN A 12 30.30 21.41 14.08
N ARG A 13 29.25 20.97 13.36
CA ARG A 13 28.09 21.81 12.96
C ARG A 13 27.44 22.51 14.17
N PHE A 14 27.52 21.90 15.34
CA PHE A 14 26.97 22.44 16.59
C PHE A 14 28.09 22.60 17.65
N LYS A 15 28.10 23.75 18.34
CA LYS A 15 29.04 23.97 19.44
C LYS A 15 28.56 23.19 20.67
N ARG A 16 29.48 22.73 21.52
CA ARG A 16 29.14 21.99 22.77
C ARG A 16 28.24 22.78 23.72
N ASN A 17 28.25 24.10 23.64
CA ASN A 17 27.47 25.00 24.49
C ASN A 17 26.16 25.48 23.82
N THR A 18 25.68 24.77 22.79
CA THR A 18 24.42 25.09 22.10
C THR A 18 23.24 24.46 22.82
N PHE A 19 22.11 25.18 22.88
CA PHE A 19 20.89 24.70 23.51
C PHE A 19 20.28 23.54 22.70
N ILE A 20 19.73 22.53 23.38
CA ILE A 20 19.18 21.34 22.72
C ILE A 20 18.02 21.66 21.77
N GLN A 21 17.20 22.66 22.11
CA GLN A 21 16.07 23.11 21.28
C GLN A 21 16.56 23.62 19.91
N PHE A 22 17.65 24.38 19.88
CA PHE A 22 18.23 24.88 18.64
C PHE A 22 18.75 23.75 17.73
N ILE A 23 19.24 22.66 18.33
CA ILE A 23 19.67 21.47 17.59
C ILE A 23 18.45 20.75 17.03
N ALA A 24 17.40 20.57 17.83
CA ALA A 24 16.16 19.94 17.42
C ALA A 24 15.50 20.71 16.25
N ASP A 25 15.37 22.02 16.35
CA ASP A 25 14.77 22.85 15.30
C ASP A 25 15.54 22.76 13.97
N LYS A 26 16.86 22.58 14.02
CA LYS A 26 17.72 22.43 12.83
C LYS A 26 17.89 20.99 12.33
N LEU A 27 17.28 20.03 13.01
CA LEU A 27 17.18 18.63 12.56
C LEU A 27 15.94 18.41 11.68
N PHE A 28 14.87 19.15 11.92
CA PHE A 28 13.64 19.02 11.13
C PHE A 28 13.71 19.90 9.88
N ILE A 29 13.15 19.41 8.77
CA ILE A 29 12.90 20.25 7.61
C ILE A 29 11.79 21.23 7.99
N GLU A 30 12.09 22.53 8.02
CA GLU A 30 11.14 23.61 8.34
C GLU A 30 10.10 23.78 7.22
N GLU A 31 10.54 23.75 5.95
CA GLU A 31 9.67 23.83 4.77
C GLU A 31 10.20 22.95 3.64
N TRP A 32 9.30 22.16 3.03
CA TRP A 32 9.61 21.45 1.80
C TRP A 32 9.38 22.40 0.61
N LYS A 33 10.46 22.95 0.04
CA LYS A 33 10.37 23.61 -1.29
C LYS A 33 10.24 22.54 -2.37
N ILE A 34 9.00 22.21 -2.70
CA ILE A 34 8.66 21.18 -3.68
C ILE A 34 8.87 21.73 -5.10
N ASN A 35 10.13 21.81 -5.55
CA ASN A 35 10.44 21.97 -6.98
C ASN A 35 10.73 20.59 -7.60
N ILE A 36 9.79 19.66 -7.42
CA ILE A 36 9.98 18.27 -7.84
C ILE A 36 9.45 18.13 -9.27
N SER A 37 10.37 17.96 -10.21
CA SER A 37 10.03 17.51 -11.55
C SER A 37 9.81 16.00 -11.51
N TYR A 38 8.55 15.58 -11.47
CA TYR A 38 8.18 14.16 -11.47
C TYR A 38 8.76 13.43 -12.68
N SER A 39 8.86 14.09 -13.85
CA SER A 39 9.45 13.49 -15.04
C SER A 39 10.95 13.18 -14.88
N LEU A 40 11.72 14.03 -14.19
CA LEU A 40 13.12 13.75 -13.87
C LEU A 40 13.24 12.64 -12.82
N PHE A 41 12.38 12.64 -11.80
CA PHE A 41 12.36 11.61 -10.77
C PHE A 41 12.06 10.22 -11.35
N TYR A 42 11.03 10.10 -12.19
CA TYR A 42 10.69 8.83 -12.85
C TYR A 42 11.74 8.41 -13.88
N ASN A 43 12.38 9.35 -14.60
CA ASN A 43 13.49 9.03 -15.51
C ASN A 43 14.74 8.55 -14.77
N GLN A 44 15.04 9.10 -13.60
CA GLN A 44 16.17 8.65 -12.78
C GLN A 44 15.90 7.28 -12.14
N CYS A 45 14.66 7.04 -11.72
CA CYS A 45 14.28 5.77 -11.10
C CYS A 45 14.04 4.64 -12.10
N ALA A 46 13.80 4.96 -13.39
CA ALA A 46 13.59 4.06 -14.53
C ALA A 46 13.26 2.61 -14.10
N PRO A 47 12.10 2.40 -13.45
CA PRO A 47 11.84 1.15 -12.75
C PRO A 47 11.82 0.02 -13.77
N VAL A 48 12.80 -0.89 -13.66
CA VAL A 48 12.95 -2.02 -14.60
C VAL A 48 11.75 -2.98 -14.52
N TYR A 49 11.07 -2.99 -13.37
CA TYR A 49 9.90 -3.82 -13.12
C TYR A 49 8.86 -3.03 -12.33
N CYS A 50 7.63 -2.96 -12.84
CA CYS A 50 6.50 -2.43 -12.09
C CYS A 50 5.94 -3.52 -11.17
N SER A 51 5.91 -3.28 -9.87
CA SER A 51 5.15 -4.13 -8.95
C SER A 51 3.69 -3.66 -8.94
N TYR A 52 2.80 -4.49 -9.45
CA TYR A 52 1.37 -4.29 -9.32
C TYR A 52 0.85 -5.19 -8.21
N ILE A 53 0.11 -4.60 -7.28
CA ILE A 53 -0.57 -5.36 -6.24
C ILE A 53 -1.79 -5.98 -6.91
N THR A 54 -1.70 -7.24 -7.31
CA THR A 54 -2.89 -7.99 -7.69
C THR A 54 -3.69 -8.25 -6.41
N GLN A 55 -4.81 -7.56 -6.26
CA GLN A 55 -5.79 -7.95 -5.26
C GLN A 55 -6.27 -9.36 -5.64
N LYS A 56 -5.85 -10.35 -4.86
CA LYS A 56 -6.39 -11.72 -4.98
C LYS A 56 -7.78 -11.65 -4.37
N ASP A 57 -8.78 -11.41 -5.20
CA ASP A 57 -10.15 -11.67 -4.79
C ASP A 57 -10.26 -13.16 -4.42
N ASP A 58 -11.09 -13.51 -3.43
CA ASP A 58 -11.32 -14.89 -3.02
C ASP A 58 -12.18 -15.64 -4.06
N TYR A 59 -11.64 -15.82 -5.27
CA TYR A 59 -12.28 -16.46 -6.42
C TYR A 59 -12.83 -17.86 -6.08
N VAL A 60 -12.17 -18.57 -5.15
CA VAL A 60 -12.59 -19.90 -4.71
C VAL A 60 -13.93 -19.86 -3.99
N ILE A 61 -14.10 -18.94 -3.03
CA ILE A 61 -15.36 -18.78 -2.28
C ILE A 61 -16.48 -18.32 -3.22
N TYR A 62 -16.15 -17.41 -4.15
CA TYR A 62 -17.09 -16.96 -5.18
C TYR A 62 -17.60 -18.12 -6.04
N ILE A 63 -16.72 -18.96 -6.57
CA ILE A 63 -17.10 -20.11 -7.41
C ILE A 63 -17.97 -21.10 -6.64
N ILE A 64 -17.60 -21.44 -5.40
CA ILE A 64 -18.37 -22.37 -4.56
C ILE A 64 -19.78 -21.82 -4.29
N SER A 65 -19.88 -20.54 -3.92
CA SER A 65 -21.17 -19.90 -3.65
C SER A 65 -22.07 -19.90 -4.89
N LYS A 66 -21.50 -19.73 -6.09
CA LYS A 66 -22.25 -19.80 -7.35
C LYS A 66 -22.77 -21.19 -7.64
N ILE A 67 -21.98 -22.24 -7.42
CA ILE A 67 -22.42 -23.63 -7.62
C ILE A 67 -23.56 -23.97 -6.65
N LEU A 68 -23.39 -23.63 -5.36
CA LEU A 68 -24.41 -23.86 -4.34
C LEU A 68 -25.70 -23.09 -4.63
N GLY A 69 -25.57 -21.82 -5.05
CA GLY A 69 -26.71 -20.99 -5.43
C GLY A 69 -27.43 -21.50 -6.68
N LEU A 70 -26.71 -22.00 -7.69
CA LEU A 70 -27.30 -22.58 -8.89
C LEU A 70 -28.07 -23.86 -8.55
N TYR A 71 -27.45 -24.78 -7.80
CA TYR A 71 -28.07 -26.05 -7.41
C TYR A 71 -29.29 -25.83 -6.52
N GLY A 72 -29.15 -24.99 -5.48
CA GLY A 72 -30.23 -24.66 -4.57
C GLY A 72 -31.36 -23.90 -5.27
N GLY A 73 -31.01 -22.88 -6.05
CA GLY A 73 -31.97 -22.06 -6.80
C GLY A 73 -32.74 -22.87 -7.84
N LEU A 74 -32.08 -23.76 -8.58
CA LEU A 74 -32.75 -24.64 -9.54
C LEU A 74 -33.70 -25.61 -8.85
N THR A 75 -33.30 -26.20 -7.73
CA THR A 75 -34.15 -27.13 -6.96
C THR A 75 -35.39 -26.44 -6.40
N VAL A 76 -35.21 -25.25 -5.82
CA VAL A 76 -36.31 -24.46 -5.24
C VAL A 76 -37.24 -23.97 -6.34
N SER A 77 -36.71 -23.36 -7.40
CA SER A 77 -37.52 -22.86 -8.53
C SER A 77 -38.36 -23.97 -9.17
N LEU A 78 -37.78 -25.14 -9.41
CA LEU A 78 -38.52 -26.27 -9.99
C LEU A 78 -39.66 -26.73 -9.07
N ARG A 79 -39.43 -26.81 -7.74
CA ARG A 79 -40.49 -27.14 -6.77
C ARG A 79 -41.62 -26.11 -6.72
N PHE A 80 -41.32 -24.84 -6.99
CA PHE A 80 -42.34 -23.79 -7.08
C PHE A 80 -43.11 -23.84 -8.40
N VAL A 81 -42.44 -24.16 -9.51
CA VAL A 81 -43.06 -24.18 -10.84
C VAL A 81 -43.97 -25.40 -11.02
N ILE A 82 -43.59 -26.57 -10.50
CA ILE A 82 -44.37 -27.82 -10.60
C ILE A 82 -45.86 -27.65 -10.19
N PRO A 83 -46.21 -27.09 -9.02
CA PRO A 83 -47.61 -26.92 -8.61
C PRO A 83 -48.35 -25.78 -9.33
N ILE A 84 -47.64 -24.92 -10.07
CA ILE A 84 -48.25 -23.79 -10.81
C ILE A 84 -48.73 -24.25 -12.19
N ILE A 85 -48.18 -25.34 -12.73
CA ILE A 85 -48.63 -25.91 -13.99
C ILE A 85 -49.96 -26.64 -13.72
N PRO A 86 -51.10 -26.15 -14.22
CA PRO A 86 -52.36 -26.88 -14.12
C PRO A 86 -52.20 -28.19 -14.90
N ASN A 87 -52.42 -29.29 -14.21
CA ASN A 87 -52.63 -30.60 -14.80
C ASN A 87 -53.91 -30.54 -15.64
N GLU A 88 -53.76 -30.74 -16.96
CA GLU A 88 -54.86 -31.02 -17.89
C GLU A 88 -55.54 -32.35 -17.54
#